data_AF-A0A959I7G5-F1
#
_entry.id   AF-A0A959I7G5-F1
#
_cell.length_a   1.000
_cell.length_b   1.000
_cell.length_c   1.000
_cell.angle_alpha   90.00
_cell.angle_beta   90.00
_cell.angle_gamma   90.00
#
_symmetry.space_group_name_H-M   'P 1'
#
loop_
_entity.id
_entity.type
_entity.pdbx_description
1 polymer ?
#
loop_
_entity_poly.entity_id
_entity_poly.type
_entity_poly.pdbx_seq_one_letter_code
_entity_poly.pdbx_strand_id
1 'polypeptide(L)'
;MKVSGIWMKAGWTLVIAMAILACAKEDRYQQMVARELAKGVRVDSLFFGIYLGMPSKDFFDHCLQLNHRQLITQGPGGLSVQHIMKNELK
;
A
#
# COMPACT_ATOMS: atom_id res chain seq x y z
N MET A 1 40.78 -19.19 -40.76
CA MET A 1 40.30 -19.27 -39.35
C MET A 1 39.68 -17.94 -38.94
N LYS A 2 38.36 -17.74 -39.08
CA LYS A 2 37.65 -16.49 -38.68
C LYS A 2 36.31 -16.76 -37.96
N VAL A 3 35.87 -18.01 -38.02
CA VAL A 3 34.60 -18.53 -37.50
C VAL A 3 34.54 -18.47 -35.97
N SER A 4 35.64 -18.80 -35.28
CA SER A 4 35.73 -18.81 -33.80
C SER A 4 35.39 -17.45 -33.15
N GLY A 5 35.87 -16.34 -33.74
CA GLY A 5 35.59 -14.99 -33.23
C GLY A 5 34.14 -14.53 -33.45
N ILE A 6 33.43 -15.10 -34.42
CA ILE A 6 32.02 -14.79 -34.69
C ILE A 6 31.13 -15.45 -33.64
N TRP A 7 31.38 -16.73 -33.32
CA TRP A 7 30.65 -17.44 -32.26
C TRP A 7 30.89 -16.83 -30.87
N MET A 8 32.10 -16.35 -30.59
CA MET A 8 32.42 -15.66 -29.34
C MET A 8 31.67 -14.32 -29.21
N LYS A 9 31.60 -13.53 -30.29
CA LYS A 9 30.83 -12.28 -30.32
C LYS A 9 29.32 -12.53 -30.22
N ALA A 10 28.82 -13.53 -30.93
CA ALA A 10 27.42 -13.95 -30.86
C ALA A 10 27.02 -14.42 -29.45
N GLY A 11 27.91 -15.16 -28.78
CA GLY A 11 27.72 -15.56 -27.39
C GLY A 11 27.68 -14.37 -26.43
N TRP A 12 28.56 -13.39 -26.61
CA TRP A 12 28.56 -12.17 -25.79
C TRP A 12 27.30 -11.31 -26.02
N THR A 13 26.86 -11.17 -27.27
CA THR A 13 25.61 -10.46 -27.57
C THR A 13 24.39 -11.14 -26.96
N LEU A 14 24.37 -12.48 -26.93
CA LEU A 14 23.29 -13.26 -26.31
C LEU A 14 23.26 -13.07 -24.78
N VAL A 15 24.42 -13.10 -24.12
CA VAL A 15 24.53 -12.90 -22.66
C VAL A 15 24.09 -11.50 -22.26
N ILE A 16 24.50 -10.47 -23.01
CA ILE A 16 24.08 -9.09 -22.76
C ILE A 16 22.56 -8.94 -22.93
N ALA A 17 21.98 -9.56 -23.97
CA ALA A 17 20.53 -9.53 -24.18
C ALA A 17 19.75 -10.20 -23.04
N MET A 18 20.21 -11.34 -22.52
CA MET A 18 19.59 -12.01 -21.36
C MET A 18 19.68 -11.17 -20.08
N ALA A 19 20.81 -10.48 -19.84
CA ALA A 19 20.99 -9.64 -18.67
C ALA A 19 20.01 -8.45 -18.63
N ILE A 20 19.69 -7.86 -19.80
CA ILE A 20 18.74 -6.74 -19.91
C ILE A 20 17.31 -7.20 -19.60
N LEU A 21 16.92 -8.41 -20.03
CA LEU A 21 15.57 -8.96 -19.79
C LEU A 21 15.32 -9.32 -18.32
N ALA A 22 16.36 -9.69 -17.56
CA ALA A 22 16.23 -10.01 -16.15
C ALA A 22 15.90 -8.79 -15.27
N CYS A 23 16.24 -7.58 -15.71
CA CYS A 23 16.02 -6.32 -14.97
C CYS A 23 14.62 -5.73 -15.19
N ALA A 24 13.84 -6.25 -16.15
CA ALA A 24 12.53 -5.72 -16.54
C ALA A 24 11.34 -6.19 -15.68
N LYS A 25 11.59 -6.86 -14.55
CA LYS A 25 10.51 -7.32 -13.65
C LYS A 25 9.95 -6.13 -12.88
N GLU A 26 8.73 -5.74 -13.24
CA GLU A 26 7.93 -4.78 -12.49
C GLU A 26 7.73 -5.27 -11.05
N ASP A 27 7.92 -4.38 -10.08
CA ASP A 27 7.74 -4.68 -8.65
C ASP A 27 6.28 -5.11 -8.39
N ARG A 28 6.08 -6.13 -7.54
CA ARG A 28 4.76 -6.64 -7.15
C ARG A 28 3.86 -5.53 -6.62
N TYR A 29 4.44 -4.52 -5.98
CA TYR A 29 3.73 -3.32 -5.55
C TYR A 29 3.13 -2.55 -6.72
N GLN A 30 3.92 -2.26 -7.77
CA GLN A 30 3.46 -1.49 -8.93
C GLN A 30 2.35 -2.24 -9.70
N GLN A 31 2.49 -3.56 -9.84
CA GLN A 31 1.46 -4.40 -10.44
C GLN A 31 0.13 -4.34 -9.66
N MET A 32 0.19 -4.33 -8.33
CA MET A 32 -0.98 -4.19 -7.47
C MET A 32 -1.61 -2.79 -7.63
N VAL A 33 -0.80 -1.73 -7.61
CA VAL A 33 -1.27 -0.35 -7.83
C VAL A 33 -1.99 -0.22 -9.18
N ALA A 34 -1.37 -0.68 -10.28
CA ALA A 34 -1.98 -0.61 -11.61
C ALA A 34 -3.31 -1.37 -11.68
N ARG A 35 -3.36 -2.58 -11.10
CA ARG A 35 -4.57 -3.41 -11.06
C ARG A 35 -5.69 -2.77 -10.23
N GLU A 36 -5.38 -2.25 -9.06
CA GLU A 36 -6.40 -1.65 -8.17
C GLU A 36 -6.89 -0.30 -8.70
N LEU A 37 -6.00 0.53 -9.29
CA LEU A 37 -6.41 1.78 -9.94
C LEU A 37 -7.33 1.54 -11.14
N ALA A 38 -7.07 0.49 -11.94
CA ALA A 38 -7.89 0.16 -13.10
C ALA A 38 -9.35 -0.21 -12.75
N LYS A 39 -9.63 -0.60 -11.50
CA LYS A 39 -11.01 -0.88 -11.05
C LYS A 39 -11.86 0.37 -10.95
N GLY A 40 -11.25 1.55 -10.80
CA GLY A 40 -11.98 2.83 -10.65
C GLY A 40 -12.83 2.93 -9.37
N VAL A 41 -12.67 2.00 -8.42
CA VAL A 41 -13.41 1.98 -7.15
C VAL A 41 -12.52 2.56 -6.06
N ARG A 42 -13.05 3.53 -5.30
CA ARG A 42 -12.39 4.08 -4.12
C ARG A 42 -12.84 3.31 -2.88
N VAL A 43 -11.88 2.76 -2.15
CA VAL A 43 -12.10 2.07 -0.87
C VAL A 43 -11.38 2.87 0.21
N ASP A 44 -12.07 3.84 0.80
CA ASP A 44 -11.53 4.74 1.82
C ASP A 44 -12.20 4.61 3.19
N SER A 45 -13.30 3.86 3.28
CA SER A 45 -14.01 3.64 4.54
C SER A 45 -13.17 2.84 5.54
N LEU A 46 -13.17 3.30 6.79
CA LEU A 46 -12.53 2.68 7.95
C LEU A 46 -13.59 2.38 9.02
N PHE A 47 -13.15 1.82 10.15
CA PHE A 47 -14.01 1.55 11.30
C PHE A 47 -14.63 2.83 11.88
N PHE A 48 -15.74 2.67 12.61
CA PHE A 48 -16.46 3.76 13.28
C PHE A 48 -16.95 4.89 12.35
N GLY A 49 -17.09 4.64 11.05
CA GLY A 49 -17.53 5.67 10.09
C GLY A 49 -16.46 6.72 9.76
N ILE A 50 -15.21 6.46 10.13
CA ILE A 50 -14.05 7.24 9.70
C ILE A 50 -13.70 6.84 8.25
N TYR A 51 -13.12 7.75 7.46
CA TYR A 51 -12.63 7.42 6.11
C TYR A 51 -11.35 8.18 5.75
N LEU A 52 -10.58 7.64 4.82
CA LEU A 52 -9.33 8.24 4.33
C LEU A 52 -9.61 9.49 3.50
N GLY A 53 -9.01 10.61 3.91
CA GLY A 53 -9.26 11.92 3.29
C GLY A 53 -10.42 12.69 3.91
N MET A 54 -10.97 12.23 5.04
CA MET A 54 -11.92 13.00 5.84
C MET A 54 -11.33 14.36 6.22
N PRO A 55 -12.06 15.48 6.02
CA PRO A 55 -11.63 16.80 6.46
C PRO A 55 -11.30 16.80 7.96
N SER A 56 -10.22 17.48 8.36
CA SER A 56 -9.77 17.43 9.76
C SER A 56 -10.85 17.86 10.75
N LYS A 57 -11.65 18.88 10.40
CA LYS A 57 -12.78 19.32 11.23
C LYS A 57 -13.80 18.20 11.44
N ASP A 58 -14.22 17.54 10.36
CA ASP A 58 -15.20 16.46 10.42
C ASP A 58 -14.64 15.27 11.21
N PHE A 59 -13.35 14.98 11.07
CA PHE A 59 -12.66 13.96 11.86
C PHE A 59 -12.71 14.24 13.36
N PHE A 60 -12.37 15.46 13.78
CA PHE A 60 -12.39 15.83 15.21
C PHE A 60 -13.82 15.87 15.76
N ASP A 61 -14.77 16.46 15.03
CA ASP A 61 -16.17 16.55 15.44
C ASP A 61 -16.79 15.14 15.58
N HIS A 62 -16.49 14.24 14.64
CA HIS A 62 -16.95 12.85 14.67
C HIS A 62 -16.33 12.06 15.83
N CYS A 63 -15.02 12.16 16.03
CA CYS A 63 -14.33 11.49 17.14
C CYS A 63 -14.82 12.01 18.50
N LEU A 64 -15.13 13.31 18.61
CA LEU A 64 -15.69 13.87 19.83
C LEU A 64 -17.05 13.25 20.15
N GLN A 65 -17.93 13.11 19.15
CA GLN A 65 -19.23 12.45 19.33
C GLN A 65 -19.08 10.97 19.74
N LEU A 66 -18.15 10.24 19.12
CA LEU A 66 -17.88 8.84 19.47
C LEU A 66 -17.29 8.70 20.88
N ASN A 67 -16.44 9.65 21.31
CA ASN A 67 -15.88 9.69 22.66
C ASN A 67 -16.97 9.99 23.71
N HIS A 68 -17.89 10.92 23.43
CA HIS A 68 -19.06 11.16 24.30
C HIS A 68 -19.94 9.91 24.47
N ARG A 69 -19.99 9.04 23.45
CA ARG A 69 -20.70 7.75 23.49
C ARG A 69 -19.87 6.62 24.10
N GLN A 70 -18.66 6.90 24.57
CA GLN A 70 -17.72 5.94 25.15
C GLN A 70 -17.39 4.76 24.21
N LEU A 71 -17.43 4.98 22.89
CA LEU A 71 -17.03 3.96 21.90
C LEU A 71 -15.52 3.99 21.66
N ILE A 72 -14.93 5.19 21.72
CA ILE A 72 -13.50 5.40 21.59
C ILE A 72 -13.01 6.31 22.72
N THR A 73 -11.71 6.37 22.90
CA THR A 73 -11.03 7.34 23.75
C THR A 73 -9.87 7.98 23.00
N GLN A 74 -9.41 9.12 23.50
CA GLN A 74 -8.21 9.79 23.01
C GLN A 74 -6.97 9.05 23.53
N GLY A 75 -6.04 8.72 22.64
CA GLY A 75 -4.76 8.13 23.02
C GLY A 75 -3.76 9.16 23.58
N PRO A 76 -2.60 8.70 24.07
CA PRO A 76 -1.57 9.57 24.64
C PRO A 76 -1.18 10.71 23.70
N GLY A 77 -1.11 11.93 24.24
CA GLY A 77 -0.76 13.13 23.48
C GLY A 77 -1.83 13.65 22.52
N GLY A 78 -3.00 13.01 22.41
CA GLY A 78 -4.10 13.48 21.56
C GLY A 78 -3.92 13.30 20.06
N LEU A 79 -2.93 12.51 19.66
CA LEU A 79 -2.60 12.27 18.26
C LEU A 79 -3.14 10.93 17.74
N SER A 80 -3.89 10.21 18.57
CA SER A 80 -4.46 8.91 18.20
C SER A 80 -5.84 8.70 18.79
N VAL A 81 -6.63 7.88 18.10
CA VAL A 81 -7.93 7.38 18.54
C VAL A 81 -7.76 5.93 18.97
N GLN A 82 -8.23 5.59 20.17
CA GLN A 82 -8.17 4.24 20.72
C GLN A 82 -9.58 3.69 20.91
N HIS A 83 -9.82 2.46 20.46
CA HIS A 83 -11.08 1.79 20.73
C HIS A 83 -11.07 1.17 22.12
N ILE A 84 -12.13 1.39 22.90
CA ILE A 84 -12.28 0.80 24.23
C ILE A 84 -12.77 -0.64 24.05
N MET A 85 -11.84 -1.60 24.00
CA MET A 85 -12.21 -3.01 24.03
C MET A 85 -12.67 -3.38 25.44
N LYS A 86 -13.95 -3.68 25.61
CA LYS A 86 -14.41 -4.36 26.83
C LYS A 86 -13.75 -5.73 26.87
N ASN A 87 -13.16 -6.07 28.01
CA ASN A 87 -12.59 -7.39 28.22
C ASN A 87 -13.75 -8.38 28.46
N GLU A 88 -14.39 -8.80 27.37
CA GLU A 88 -15.49 -9.79 27.37
C GLU A 88 -14.96 -11.23 27.47
N LEU A 89 -13.64 -11.41 27.54
CA LEU A 89 -12.97 -12.66 27.85
C LEU A 89 -12.86 -12.80 29.38
N LYS A 90 -13.94 -13.24 30.02
CA LYS A 90 -13.91 -13.82 31.38
C LYS A 90 -14.04 -15.33 31.29
#